data_AF-A0A7J6R904-F1
#
_entry.id   AF-A0A7J6R904-F1
#
_cell.length_a   1.000
_cell.length_b   1.000
_cell.length_c   1.000
_cell.angle_alpha   90.00
_cell.angle_beta   90.00
_cell.angle_gamma   90.00
#
_symmetry.space_group_name_H-M   'P 1'
#
loop_
_entity.id
_entity.type
_entity.pdbx_description
1 polymer ?
#
loop_
_entity_poly.entity_id
_entity_poly.type
_entity_poly.pdbx_seq_one_letter_code
_entity_poly.pdbx_strand_id
1 'polypeptide(L)'
;MDLVQQLQRQLIKLPQWINVTLTEPIVREHQVLPNRTHPIMQSATNSAQGVILTAIKVVTAEDKLVQDGVEENEEAKKAKIEP
;
A
#
# COMPACT_ATOMS: atom_id res chain seq x y z
N MET A 1 -16.42 3.75 -3.09
CA MET A 1 -15.80 2.42 -3.28
C MET A 1 -15.16 2.26 -4.65
N ASP A 2 -15.68 2.87 -5.71
CA ASP A 2 -15.23 2.62 -7.08
C ASP A 2 -13.79 3.04 -7.39
N LEU A 3 -13.30 4.15 -6.79
CA LEU A 3 -11.95 4.66 -7.05
C LEU A 3 -10.84 3.68 -6.61
N VAL A 4 -10.95 3.12 -5.40
CA VAL A 4 -9.92 2.24 -4.85
C VAL A 4 -9.88 0.91 -5.62
N GLN A 5 -11.03 0.42 -6.08
CA GLN A 5 -11.10 -0.75 -6.94
C GLN A 5 -10.51 -0.49 -8.33
N GLN A 6 -10.70 0.71 -8.89
CA GLN A 6 -10.05 1.10 -10.14
C GLN A 6 -8.52 1.15 -9.98
N LEU A 7 -8.03 1.72 -8.88
CA LEU A 7 -6.60 1.76 -8.57
C LEU A 7 -6.02 0.35 -8.39
N GLN A 8 -6.70 -0.54 -7.67
CA GLN A 8 -6.31 -1.94 -7.53
C GLN A 8 -6.15 -2.60 -8.91
N ARG A 9 -7.13 -2.42 -9.81
CA ARG A 9 -7.07 -2.97 -11.17
C ARG A 9 -5.93 -2.38 -12.00
N GLN A 10 -5.57 -1.13 -11.79
CA GLN A 10 -4.41 -0.51 -12.44
C GLN A 10 -3.10 -1.09 -11.92
N LEU A 11 -2.95 -1.25 -10.60
CA LEU A 11 -1.75 -1.82 -9.99
C LEU A 11 -1.52 -3.28 -10.38
N ILE A 12 -2.58 -4.09 -10.50
CA ILE A 12 -2.49 -5.49 -10.94
C ILE A 12 -1.93 -5.62 -12.36
N LYS A 13 -2.14 -4.62 -13.22
CA LYS A 13 -1.66 -4.65 -14.62
C LYS A 13 -0.18 -4.31 -14.75
N LEU A 14 0.41 -3.64 -13.76
CA LEU A 14 1.77 -3.16 -13.80
C LEU A 14 2.73 -4.21 -13.22
N PRO A 15 3.80 -4.61 -13.93
CA PRO A 15 4.69 -5.69 -13.51
C PRO A 15 5.54 -5.36 -12.28
N GLN A 16 5.65 -4.08 -11.94
CA GLN A 16 6.41 -3.57 -10.80
C GLN A 16 5.71 -3.74 -9.44
N TRP A 17 4.48 -4.24 -9.41
CA TRP A 17 3.71 -4.44 -8.17
C TRP A 17 3.26 -5.90 -8.03
N ILE A 18 3.50 -6.47 -6.86
CA ILE A 18 3.03 -7.82 -6.50
C ILE A 18 2.22 -7.76 -5.21
N ASN A 19 1.47 -8.82 -4.93
CA ASN A 19 0.65 -8.95 -3.71
C ASN A 19 -0.28 -7.73 -3.48
N VAL A 20 -0.93 -7.27 -4.56
CA VAL A 20 -1.90 -6.17 -4.48
C VAL A 20 -3.17 -6.66 -3.80
N THR A 21 -3.41 -6.24 -2.55
CA THR A 21 -4.55 -6.68 -1.74
C THR A 21 -5.35 -5.50 -1.22
N LEU A 22 -6.68 -5.62 -1.29
CA LEU A 22 -7.62 -4.65 -0.77
C LEU A 22 -8.29 -5.23 0.49
N THR A 23 -8.13 -4.58 1.63
CA THR A 23 -8.61 -5.08 2.93
C THR A 23 -9.43 -4.02 3.65
N GLU A 24 -10.58 -4.43 4.19
CA GLU A 24 -11.45 -3.60 5.03
C GLU A 24 -11.52 -4.22 6.43
N PRO A 25 -10.74 -3.70 7.41
CA PRO A 25 -10.79 -4.21 8.77
C PRO A 25 -12.04 -3.68 9.48
N ILE A 26 -12.86 -4.58 10.00
CA ILE A 26 -14.04 -4.26 10.81
C ILE A 26 -13.75 -4.69 12.25
N VAL A 27 -13.69 -3.74 13.17
CA VAL A 27 -13.45 -3.99 14.59
C VAL A 27 -14.79 -4.00 15.32
N ARG A 28 -15.02 -5.04 16.12
CA ARG A 28 -16.22 -5.16 16.95
C ARG A 28 -15.86 -5.30 18.42
N GLU A 29 -16.15 -4.26 19.19
CA GLU A 29 -15.93 -4.25 20.63
C GLU A 29 -17.03 -5.01 21.37
N HIS A 30 -16.64 -5.69 22.45
CA HIS A 30 -17.54 -6.49 23.29
C HIS A 30 -17.42 -6.07 24.75
N GLN A 31 -18.56 -5.93 25.41
CA GLN A 31 -18.63 -5.82 26.86
C GLN A 31 -18.57 -7.21 27.47
N VAL A 32 -17.61 -7.43 28.38
CA VAL A 32 -17.43 -8.71 29.08
C VAL A 32 -17.67 -8.51 30.57
N LEU A 33 -18.86 -8.90 31.01
CA LEU A 33 -19.26 -8.94 32.42
C LEU A 33 -19.94 -10.30 32.70
N PRO A 34 -19.90 -10.82 33.95
CA PRO A 34 -20.59 -12.05 34.32
C PRO A 34 -22.07 -12.00 33.92
N ASN A 35 -22.52 -12.99 33.14
CA ASN A 35 -23.89 -13.11 32.60
C ASN A 35 -24.39 -11.92 31.76
N ARG A 36 -23.51 -11.02 31.31
CA ARG A 36 -23.87 -9.83 30.50
C ARG A 36 -22.89 -9.59 29.35
N THR A 37 -22.41 -10.66 28.71
CA THR A 37 -21.50 -10.54 27.57
C THR A 37 -22.27 -10.21 26.29
N HIS A 38 -22.00 -9.04 25.70
CA HIS A 38 -22.64 -8.60 24.47
C HIS A 38 -21.77 -7.60 23.70
N PRO A 39 -21.93 -7.49 22.37
CA PRO A 39 -21.28 -6.44 21.59
C PRO A 39 -21.74 -5.05 22.05
N ILE A 40 -20.85 -4.06 21.99
CA ILE A 40 -21.22 -2.68 22.26
C ILE A 40 -22.20 -2.21 21.16
N MET A 41 -23.39 -1.77 21.56
CA MET A 41 -24.51 -1.45 20.66
C MET A 41 -24.40 -0.08 19.95
N GLN A 42 -23.27 0.60 20.04
CA GLN A 42 -23.10 1.90 19.42
C GLN A 42 -23.11 1.77 17.90
N SER A 43 -24.05 2.45 17.25
CA SER A 43 -24.30 2.43 15.80
C SER A 43 -23.15 2.99 14.96
N ALA A 44 -22.23 3.73 15.59
CA ALA A 44 -21.13 4.41 14.91
C ALA A 44 -19.93 3.50 14.59
N THR A 45 -19.81 2.33 15.23
CA THR A 45 -18.62 1.48 15.11
C THR A 45 -18.55 0.69 13.80
N ASN A 46 -19.67 0.53 13.09
CA ASN A 46 -19.75 -0.30 11.87
C ASN A 46 -19.91 0.50 10.56
N SER A 47 -19.82 1.82 10.61
CA SER A 47 -19.84 2.66 9.41
C SER A 47 -18.42 2.68 8.82
N ALA A 48 -18.17 1.82 7.82
CA ALA A 48 -16.95 1.69 7.01
C ALA A 48 -15.91 2.82 7.21
N GLN A 49 -14.93 2.59 8.09
CA GLN A 49 -13.92 3.60 8.47
C GLN A 49 -12.86 3.84 7.39
N GLY A 50 -12.89 3.06 6.32
CA GLY A 50 -11.95 3.16 5.21
C GLY A 50 -11.52 1.78 4.72
N VAL A 51 -10.81 1.78 3.61
CA VAL A 51 -10.27 0.56 3.00
C VAL A 51 -8.78 0.77 2.82
N ILE A 52 -8.01 -0.29 3.07
CA ILE A 52 -6.56 -0.28 2.95
C ILE A 52 -6.20 -1.04 1.67
N LEU A 53 -5.42 -0.39 0.80
CA LEU A 53 -4.82 -1.00 -0.39
C LEU A 53 -3.32 -1.19 -0.12
N THR A 54 -2.87 -2.44 -0.07
CA THR A 54 -1.45 -2.80 0.09
C THR A 54 -0.92 -3.41 -1.20
N ALA A 55 0.34 -3.13 -1.49
CA ALA A 55 1.08 -3.73 -2.60
C ALA A 55 2.57 -3.71 -2.27
N ILE A 56 3.33 -4.64 -2.83
CA ILE A 56 4.79 -4.69 -2.69
C ILE A 56 5.40 -4.24 -4.02
N LYS A 57 6.25 -3.22 -3.98
CA LYS A 57 7.02 -2.79 -5.16
C LYS A 57 8.18 -3.75 -5.39
N VAL A 58 8.33 -4.24 -6.61
CA VAL A 58 9.45 -5.09 -7.04
C VAL A 58 10.29 -4.32 -8.03
N VAL A 59 11.61 -4.46 -7.93
CA VAL A 59 12.55 -3.91 -8.90
C VAL A 59 12.48 -4.75 -10.16
N THR A 60 12.05 -4.13 -11.26
CA THR A 60 12.01 -4.77 -12.57
C THR A 60 13.35 -4.60 -13.30
N ALA A 61 13.56 -5.35 -14.39
CA ALA A 61 14.74 -5.16 -15.23
C ALA A 61 14.83 -3.73 -15.81
N GLU A 62 13.67 -3.10 -16.04
CA GLU A 62 13.57 -1.72 -16.52
C GLU A 62 14.01 -0.71 -15.44
N ASP A 63 13.69 -0.96 -14.17
CA ASP A 63 14.15 -0.14 -13.05
C ASP A 63 15.68 -0.20 -12.87
N LYS A 64 16.30 -1.35 -13.18
CA LYS A 64 17.78 -1.48 -13.14
C LYS A 64 18.45 -0.63 -14.20
N LEU A 65 17.92 -0.61 -15.43
CA LEU A 65 18.44 0.23 -16.51
C LEU A 65 18.39 1.73 -16.17
N VAL A 66 17.38 2.16 -15.41
CA VAL A 66 17.27 3.56 -14.94
C VAL A 66 18.28 3.85 -13.83
N GLN A 67 18.56 2.91 -12.94
CA GLN A 67 19.57 3.07 -11.90
C GLN A 67 20.98 3.14 -12.49
N ASP A 68 21.32 2.24 -13.41
CA ASP A 68 22.62 2.21 -14.08
C ASP A 68 22.89 3.53 -14.84
N GLY A 69 21.87 4.09 -15.53
CA GLY A 69 22.00 5.37 -16.24
C GLY A 69 22.03 6.62 -15.35
N VAL A 70 21.58 6.53 -14.10
CA VAL A 70 21.69 7.60 -13.10
C VAL A 70 23.05 7.57 -12.42
N GLU A 71 23.59 6.38 -12.11
CA GLU A 71 24.94 6.21 -11.57
C GLU A 71 26.01 6.72 -12.54
N GLU A 72 25.92 6.40 -13.84
CA GLU A 72 26.84 6.93 -14.86
C GLU A 72 26.81 8.47 -14.96
N ASN A 73 25.63 9.09 -14.78
CA ASN A 73 25.49 10.55 -14.79
C ASN A 73 26.00 11.22 -13.51
N GLU A 74 25.93 10.55 -12.36
CA GLU A 74 26.48 11.06 -11.11
C GLU A 74 28.00 10.95 -11.06
N GLU A 75 28.58 9.86 -11.58
CA GLU A 75 30.03 9.71 -11.73
C GLU A 75 30.61 10.72 -12.72
N ALA A 76 29.95 10.94 -13.87
CA ALA A 76 30.37 11.94 -14.84
C ALA A 76 30.26 13.39 -14.32
N LYS A 77 29.35 13.65 -13.37
CA LYS A 77 29.25 14.95 -12.68
C LYS A 77 30.32 15.10 -11.61
N LYS A 78 30.62 14.07 -10.81
CA LYS A 78 31.68 14.10 -9.79
C LYS A 78 33.06 14.26 -10.43
N ALA A 79 33.34 13.58 -11.55
CA ALA A 79 34.60 13.70 -12.29
C ALA A 79 34.83 15.08 -12.93
N LYS A 80 33.79 15.90 -13.12
CA LYS A 80 33.91 17.30 -13.60
C LYS A 80 34.03 18.34 -12.48
N ILE A 81 33.85 17.94 -11.22
CA ILE A 81 33.82 18.84 -10.06
C ILE A 81 35.17 18.86 -9.31
N GLU A 82 36.05 17.89 -9.51
CA GLU A 82 37.40 17.90 -8.92
C GLU A 82 38.42 18.59 -9.86
N PRO A 83 39.06 19.71 -9.44
CA PRO A 83 40.13 20.39 -10.19
C PRO A 83 41.51 19.73 -10.03
#